data_AF-A0A838HIH9-F1
#
_entry.id   AF-A0A838HIH9-F1
#
_cell.length_a   1.000
_cell.length_b   1.000
_cell.length_c   1.000
_cell.angle_alpha   90.00
_cell.angle_beta   90.00
_cell.angle_gamma   90.00
#
_symmetry.space_group_name_H-M   'P 1'
#
loop_
_entity.id
_entity.type
_entity.pdbx_description
1 polymer ?
#
loop_
_entity_poly.entity_id
_entity_poly.type
_entity_poly.pdbx_seq_one_letter_code
_entity_poly.pdbx_strand_id
1 'polypeptide(L)'
;MDIAELKSKSMPELHTLAEKLAIQNYSGMRKQDLIFKIEQNLLDGETVLRGEGVLEILPEGYGFLRSPDWNYLYGPDDIYVSPSQIKRFDLRTGDTVQGQVRPPKEGERYLALLKVEKINYEDPEKAKHKTLFDNLKPLYPKERIKLERSDPQNIAMRIVDLISPIGKGQRGLIVSPPKAGKTMLLQMIANSITENHPDIDLIVLLIDERPEEVTDMERSVDGEVIASTFDEPADRHVQVADMVIEKAKRLVEHGHDVVILLDSITRLARAQNVVVPHSGKILSGGVDAHALHKPKRFFGAARNIEEGGSLTIVATALIDTGSRMDEVIFEEFKGTGNAELVLDRQLSDRRIFPAIDINRSSTRKEELLLTKDELNRVWLLRKFLNDLTPAEAMEFLGKKMRDTKSNADFLASMSV
;
A
#
# COMPACT_ATOMS: atom_id res chain seq x y z
N MET A 1 8.56 -7.81 -27.13
CA MET A 1 8.46 -8.74 -25.99
C MET A 1 8.57 -7.93 -24.72
N ASP A 2 7.83 -8.29 -23.66
CA ASP A 2 7.90 -7.58 -22.37
C ASP A 2 8.97 -8.21 -21.48
N ILE A 3 9.80 -7.37 -20.85
CA ILE A 3 10.82 -7.80 -19.88
C ILE A 3 10.17 -8.48 -18.69
N ALA A 4 9.01 -8.01 -18.23
CA ALA A 4 8.30 -8.63 -17.11
C ALA A 4 7.89 -10.09 -17.43
N GLU A 5 7.44 -10.34 -18.67
CA GLU A 5 7.08 -11.68 -19.13
C GLU A 5 8.30 -12.61 -19.23
N LEU A 6 9.50 -12.07 -19.50
CA LEU A 6 10.73 -12.86 -19.51
C LEU A 6 11.14 -13.24 -18.08
N LYS A 7 11.01 -12.32 -17.13
CA LYS A 7 11.38 -12.54 -15.72
C LYS A 7 10.49 -13.54 -15.00
N SER A 8 9.21 -13.59 -15.34
CA SER A 8 8.25 -14.53 -14.74
C SER A 8 8.46 -15.98 -15.19
N LYS A 9 9.18 -16.22 -16.29
CA LYS A 9 9.49 -17.58 -16.78
C LYS A 9 10.34 -18.36 -15.78
N SER A 10 10.05 -19.65 -15.71
CA SER A 10 10.81 -20.63 -14.92
C SER A 10 12.18 -20.91 -15.56
N MET A 11 13.12 -21.43 -14.77
CA MET A 11 14.46 -21.79 -15.28
C MET A 11 14.38 -22.74 -16.49
N PRO A 12 13.54 -23.80 -16.50
CA PRO A 12 13.38 -24.66 -17.68
C PRO A 12 12.93 -23.90 -18.93
N GLU A 13 11.98 -22.98 -18.81
CA GLU A 13 11.49 -22.17 -19.93
C GLU A 13 12.57 -21.23 -20.46
N LEU A 14 13.35 -20.61 -19.56
CA LEU A 14 14.50 -19.77 -19.92
C LEU A 14 15.58 -20.59 -20.64
N HIS A 15 15.84 -21.83 -20.21
CA HIS A 15 16.77 -22.73 -20.89
C HIS A 15 16.29 -23.07 -22.30
N THR A 16 15.00 -23.38 -22.49
CA THR A 16 14.42 -23.63 -23.81
C THR A 16 14.53 -22.39 -24.72
N LEU A 17 14.34 -21.19 -24.16
CA LEU A 17 14.48 -19.95 -24.92
C LEU A 17 15.94 -19.69 -25.29
N ALA A 18 16.88 -19.91 -24.37
CA ALA A 18 18.31 -19.76 -24.62
C ALA A 18 18.81 -20.72 -25.71
N GLU A 19 18.30 -21.97 -25.74
CA GLU A 19 18.60 -22.95 -26.78
C GLU A 19 18.09 -22.50 -28.16
N LYS A 20 16.84 -21.98 -28.23
CA LYS A 20 16.28 -21.41 -29.46
C LYS A 20 17.07 -20.21 -29.99
N LEU A 21 17.66 -19.42 -29.09
CA LEU A 21 18.49 -18.26 -29.40
C LEU A 21 19.98 -18.61 -29.62
N ALA A 22 20.32 -19.90 -29.61
CA ALA A 22 21.69 -20.41 -29.77
C ALA A 22 22.71 -19.79 -28.79
N ILE A 23 22.27 -19.43 -27.59
CA ILE A 23 23.15 -18.91 -26.52
C ILE A 23 24.03 -20.04 -26.02
N GLN A 24 25.34 -19.82 -25.89
CA GLN A 24 26.27 -20.83 -25.39
C GLN A 24 26.47 -20.76 -23.87
N ASN A 25 26.75 -21.92 -23.26
CA ASN A 25 27.08 -22.08 -21.83
C ASN A 25 25.99 -21.62 -20.84
N TYR A 26 24.72 -21.57 -21.25
CA TYR A 26 23.61 -21.07 -20.41
C TYR A 26 23.30 -21.93 -19.18
N SER A 27 23.65 -23.23 -19.21
CA SER A 27 23.28 -24.20 -18.17
C SER A 27 23.85 -23.92 -16.77
N GLY A 28 24.99 -23.22 -16.69
CA GLY A 28 25.63 -22.84 -15.42
C GLY A 28 25.33 -21.42 -14.95
N MET A 29 24.51 -20.66 -15.68
CA MET A 29 24.23 -19.26 -15.37
C MET A 29 23.17 -19.14 -14.27
N ARG A 30 23.30 -18.09 -13.45
CA ARG A 30 22.21 -17.70 -12.55
C ARG A 30 21.05 -17.17 -13.40
N LYS A 31 19.82 -17.26 -12.88
CA LYS A 31 18.60 -16.82 -13.58
C LYS A 31 18.75 -15.41 -14.17
N GLN A 32 19.30 -14.47 -13.40
CA GLN A 32 19.52 -13.08 -13.82
C GLN A 32 20.52 -12.98 -14.98
N ASP A 33 21.69 -13.61 -14.87
CA ASP A 33 22.70 -13.61 -15.93
C ASP A 33 22.15 -14.20 -17.23
N LEU A 34 21.32 -15.25 -17.11
CA LEU A 34 20.66 -15.89 -18.24
C LEU A 34 19.62 -14.96 -18.89
N ILE A 35 18.76 -14.31 -18.09
CA ILE A 35 17.79 -13.33 -18.58
C ILE A 35 18.50 -12.21 -19.32
N PHE A 36 19.54 -11.63 -18.73
CA PHE A 36 20.32 -10.56 -19.35
C PHE A 36 20.92 -10.98 -20.71
N LYS A 37 21.48 -12.18 -20.81
CA LYS A 37 21.98 -12.70 -22.10
C LYS A 37 20.88 -12.93 -23.13
N ILE A 38 19.72 -13.41 -22.70
CA ILE A 38 18.55 -13.56 -23.57
C ILE A 38 18.09 -12.20 -24.08
N GLU A 39 18.00 -11.19 -23.21
CA GLU A 39 17.64 -9.83 -23.58
C GLU A 39 18.62 -9.23 -24.59
N GLN A 40 19.93 -9.37 -24.35
CA GLN A 40 20.96 -8.92 -25.28
C GLN A 40 20.81 -9.59 -26.65
N ASN A 41 20.68 -10.92 -26.71
CA ASN A 41 20.56 -11.65 -27.97
C ASN A 41 19.28 -11.27 -28.75
N LEU A 42 18.16 -11.07 -28.04
CA LEU A 42 16.91 -10.59 -28.63
C LEU A 42 17.07 -9.18 -29.21
N LEU A 43 17.72 -8.28 -28.48
CA LEU A 43 17.96 -6.89 -28.91
C LEU A 43 18.91 -6.84 -30.12
N ASP A 44 19.95 -7.67 -30.14
CA ASP A 44 20.87 -7.81 -31.28
C ASP A 44 20.16 -8.37 -32.53
N GLY A 45 19.16 -9.22 -32.33
CA GLY A 45 18.27 -9.72 -33.38
C GLY A 45 17.16 -8.75 -33.80
N GLU A 46 17.29 -7.45 -33.53
CA GLU A 46 16.31 -6.38 -33.80
C GLU A 46 14.93 -6.58 -33.14
N THR A 47 14.83 -7.43 -32.11
CA THR A 47 13.58 -7.60 -31.37
C THR A 47 13.35 -6.41 -30.44
N VAL A 48 12.22 -5.74 -30.58
CA VAL A 48 11.84 -4.64 -29.67
C VAL A 48 11.46 -5.21 -28.30
N LEU A 49 12.28 -4.90 -27.29
CA LEU A 49 11.97 -5.15 -25.89
C LEU A 49 11.29 -3.93 -25.26
N ARG A 50 10.31 -4.21 -24.40
CA ARG A 50 9.62 -3.21 -23.59
C ARG A 50 9.91 -3.44 -22.12
N GLY A 51 10.23 -2.36 -21.42
CA GLY A 51 10.38 -2.36 -19.98
C GLY A 51 9.37 -1.44 -19.33
N GLU A 52 9.02 -1.77 -18.09
CA GLU A 52 8.16 -0.99 -17.21
C GLU A 52 8.82 -0.88 -15.84
N GLY A 53 8.65 0.28 -15.20
CA GLY A 53 9.02 0.45 -13.80
C GLY A 53 8.67 1.85 -13.31
N VAL A 54 8.85 2.07 -12.01
CA VAL A 54 8.56 3.35 -11.36
C VAL A 54 9.81 4.19 -11.32
N LEU A 55 9.73 5.41 -11.86
CA LEU A 55 10.87 6.30 -11.96
C LEU A 55 11.33 6.80 -10.59
N GLU A 56 12.62 6.66 -10.32
CA GLU A 56 13.34 7.39 -9.27
C GLU A 56 14.34 8.34 -9.93
N ILE A 57 14.17 9.65 -9.71
CA ILE A 57 15.12 10.67 -10.18
C ILE A 57 16.15 10.92 -9.09
N LEU A 58 17.42 10.77 -9.45
CA LEU A 58 18.55 11.03 -8.54
C LEU A 58 18.94 12.51 -8.54
N PRO A 59 19.68 12.99 -7.52
CA PRO A 59 20.08 14.41 -7.40
C PRO A 59 20.82 14.97 -8.62
N GLU A 60 21.53 14.10 -9.35
CA GLU A 60 22.27 14.44 -10.56
C GLU A 60 21.36 14.68 -11.78
N GLY A 61 20.05 14.41 -11.67
CA GLY A 61 19.03 14.74 -12.67
C GLY A 61 18.75 13.64 -13.69
N TYR A 62 19.47 12.52 -13.67
CA TYR A 62 19.08 11.29 -14.35
C TYR A 62 18.27 10.40 -13.41
N GLY A 63 17.66 9.34 -13.93
CA GLY A 63 16.85 8.44 -13.11
C GLY A 63 16.92 6.99 -13.55
N PHE A 64 16.28 6.14 -12.76
CA PHE A 64 16.11 4.71 -13.03
C PHE A 64 14.65 4.30 -12.87
N LEU A 65 14.17 3.44 -13.75
CA LEU A 65 12.90 2.74 -13.54
C LEU A 65 13.16 1.56 -12.62
N ARG A 66 12.61 1.64 -11.41
CA ARG A 66 12.71 0.61 -10.38
C ARG A 66 11.60 -0.42 -10.55
N SER A 67 11.93 -1.68 -10.31
CA SER A 67 10.98 -2.78 -10.39
C SER A 67 10.27 -3.01 -9.05
N PRO A 68 8.95 -3.30 -9.07
CA PRO A 68 8.24 -3.74 -7.87
C PRO A 68 8.77 -5.08 -7.34
N ASP A 69 9.28 -5.97 -8.20
CA ASP A 69 9.89 -7.26 -7.80
C ASP A 69 11.10 -7.10 -6.86
N TRP A 70 11.73 -5.92 -6.91
CA TRP A 70 12.85 -5.53 -6.06
C TRP A 70 12.45 -4.50 -5.00
N ASN A 71 11.15 -4.38 -4.69
CA ASN A 71 10.62 -3.45 -3.69
C ASN A 71 11.03 -2.00 -3.94
N TYR A 72 11.14 -1.60 -5.21
CA TYR A 72 11.59 -0.27 -5.65
C TYR A 72 13.02 0.10 -5.29
N LEU A 73 13.88 -0.89 -5.09
CA LEU A 73 15.28 -0.67 -4.77
C LEU A 73 16.17 -0.83 -5.99
N TYR A 74 17.45 -0.50 -5.79
CA TYR A 74 18.50 -0.69 -6.78
C TYR A 74 18.58 -2.17 -7.19
N GLY A 75 18.11 -2.45 -8.41
CA GLY A 75 18.15 -3.76 -9.03
C GLY A 75 19.23 -3.84 -10.11
N PRO A 76 19.73 -5.05 -10.42
CA PRO A 76 20.61 -5.24 -11.58
C PRO A 76 19.90 -4.93 -12.91
N ASP A 77 18.57 -5.02 -12.93
CA ASP A 77 17.75 -4.90 -14.14
C ASP A 77 17.09 -3.52 -14.28
N ASP A 78 17.56 -2.53 -13.51
CA ASP A 78 17.01 -1.18 -13.56
C ASP A 78 17.23 -0.54 -14.94
N ILE A 79 16.24 0.23 -15.38
CA ILE A 79 16.29 0.87 -16.69
C ILE A 79 16.70 2.33 -16.52
N TYR A 80 17.83 2.69 -17.08
CA TYR A 80 18.32 4.07 -17.10
C TYR A 80 17.40 4.99 -17.89
N VAL A 81 17.10 6.15 -17.31
CA VAL A 81 16.32 7.23 -17.93
C VAL A 81 17.17 8.50 -17.97
N SER A 82 17.37 9.03 -19.17
CA SER A 82 18.20 10.21 -19.37
C SER A 82 17.52 11.50 -18.87
N PRO A 83 18.30 12.51 -18.43
CA PRO A 83 17.76 13.82 -18.05
C PRO A 83 16.94 14.47 -19.17
N SER A 84 17.32 14.24 -20.43
CA SER A 84 16.59 14.73 -21.61
C SER A 84 15.19 14.13 -21.73
N GLN A 85 15.02 12.85 -21.42
CA GLN A 85 13.70 12.20 -21.42
C GLN A 85 12.84 12.70 -20.26
N ILE A 86 13.43 12.79 -19.06
CA ILE A 86 12.77 13.34 -17.87
C ILE A 86 12.22 14.73 -18.17
N LYS A 87 13.08 15.62 -18.72
CA LYS A 87 12.68 16.98 -19.07
C LYS A 87 11.65 17.05 -20.21
N ARG A 88 11.77 16.19 -21.23
CA ARG A 88 10.88 16.20 -22.40
C ARG A 88 9.43 15.84 -22.04
N PHE A 89 9.26 14.91 -21.11
CA PHE A 89 7.95 14.40 -20.70
C PHE A 89 7.49 14.93 -19.33
N ASP A 90 8.23 15.89 -18.75
CA ASP A 90 7.99 16.43 -17.40
C ASP A 90 7.83 15.33 -16.32
N LEU A 91 8.66 14.29 -16.42
CA LEU A 91 8.60 13.15 -15.51
C LEU A 91 9.03 13.52 -14.10
N ARG A 92 8.43 12.86 -13.11
CA ARG A 92 8.74 13.00 -11.69
C ARG A 92 8.98 11.64 -11.06
N THR A 93 9.68 11.64 -9.93
CA THR A 93 9.77 10.44 -9.08
C THR A 93 8.37 9.92 -8.77
N GLY A 94 8.19 8.61 -8.91
CA GLY A 94 6.90 7.92 -8.77
C GLY A 94 6.16 7.67 -10.09
N ASP A 95 6.53 8.28 -11.21
CA ASP A 95 5.81 8.01 -12.48
C ASP A 95 6.12 6.58 -12.94
N THR A 96 5.09 5.78 -13.18
CA THR A 96 5.22 4.48 -13.84
C THR A 96 5.44 4.72 -15.33
N VAL A 97 6.60 4.34 -15.85
CA VAL A 97 6.96 4.56 -17.25
C VAL A 97 7.08 3.21 -17.95
N GLN A 98 6.34 3.05 -19.04
CA GLN A 98 6.45 1.91 -19.93
C GLN A 98 7.03 2.37 -21.27
N GLY A 99 7.98 1.62 -21.81
CA GLY A 99 8.58 1.99 -23.08
C GLY A 99 9.56 1.00 -23.65
N GLN A 100 10.02 1.28 -24.86
CA GLN A 100 11.03 0.48 -25.54
C GLN A 100 12.39 0.71 -24.90
N VAL A 101 13.15 -0.36 -24.70
CA VAL A 101 14.50 -0.30 -24.13
C VAL A 101 15.55 -0.70 -25.17
N ARG A 102 16.80 -0.33 -24.90
CA ARG A 102 17.97 -0.72 -25.68
C ARG A 102 19.05 -1.30 -24.75
N PRO A 103 19.97 -2.13 -25.28
CA PRO A 103 21.06 -2.64 -24.48
C PRO A 103 22.03 -1.52 -24.09
N PRO A 104 22.80 -1.71 -22.99
CA PRO A 104 23.89 -0.81 -22.64
C PRO A 104 24.92 -0.75 -23.77
N LYS A 105 25.41 0.46 -24.08
CA LYS A 105 26.58 0.66 -24.94
C LYS A 105 27.87 0.33 -24.19
N GLU A 106 28.98 0.32 -24.91
CA GLU A 106 30.31 0.12 -24.31
C GLU A 106 30.56 1.15 -23.18
N GLY A 107 30.77 0.66 -21.96
CA GLY A 107 30.92 1.47 -20.74
C GLY A 107 29.62 1.73 -19.95
N GLU A 108 28.45 1.40 -20.49
CA GLU A 108 27.16 1.43 -19.76
C GLU A 108 26.93 0.07 -19.05
N ARG A 109 26.25 0.08 -17.90
CA ARG A 109 25.91 -1.14 -17.13
C ARG A 109 24.45 -1.57 -17.23
N TYR A 110 23.55 -0.63 -17.49
CA TYR A 110 22.10 -0.82 -17.40
C TYR A 110 21.44 -0.74 -18.77
N LEU A 111 20.29 -1.39 -18.93
CA LEU A 111 19.39 -1.12 -20.05
C LEU A 111 19.01 0.36 -20.04
N ALA A 112 18.86 0.97 -21.21
CA ALA A 112 18.47 2.37 -21.31
C ALA A 112 17.11 2.49 -22.01
N LEU A 113 16.26 3.39 -21.51
CA LEU A 113 15.00 3.71 -22.15
C LEU A 113 15.27 4.36 -23.52
N LEU A 114 14.73 3.78 -24.58
CA LEU A 114 14.83 4.32 -25.94
C LEU A 114 13.66 5.25 -26.25
N LYS A 115 12.43 4.78 -25.98
CA LYS A 115 11.21 5.51 -26.30
C LYS A 115 10.16 5.27 -25.22
N VAL A 116 9.62 6.35 -24.65
CA VAL A 116 8.46 6.30 -23.74
C VAL A 116 7.21 5.99 -24.59
N GLU A 117 6.45 4.97 -24.19
CA GLU A 117 5.18 4.60 -24.82
C GLU A 117 3.97 4.95 -23.93
N LYS A 118 4.10 4.80 -22.60
CA LYS A 118 3.06 5.20 -21.63
C LYS A 118 3.66 5.80 -20.36
N ILE A 119 2.89 6.66 -19.72
CA ILE A 119 3.17 7.23 -18.38
C ILE A 119 1.91 7.04 -17.53
N ASN A 120 2.03 6.37 -16.39
CA ASN A 120 0.94 6.01 -15.50
C ASN A 120 -0.25 5.39 -16.28
N TYR A 121 0.06 4.42 -17.14
CA TYR A 121 -0.88 3.68 -17.99
C TYR A 121 -1.60 4.49 -19.08
N GLU A 122 -1.29 5.78 -19.23
CA GLU A 122 -1.85 6.67 -20.23
C GLU A 122 -0.85 7.08 -21.32
N ASP A 123 -1.36 7.73 -22.37
CA ASP A 123 -0.54 8.33 -23.41
C ASP A 123 0.34 9.47 -22.83
N PRO A 124 1.66 9.51 -23.14
CA PRO A 124 2.57 10.51 -22.59
C PRO A 124 2.18 11.97 -22.84
N GLU A 125 1.40 12.27 -23.90
CA GLU A 125 0.95 13.63 -24.18
C GLU A 125 -0.17 14.08 -23.23
N LYS A 126 -1.00 13.16 -22.72
CA LYS A 126 -2.01 13.48 -21.70
C LYS A 126 -1.37 13.83 -20.35
N ALA A 127 -0.27 13.16 -20.01
CA ALA A 127 0.44 13.36 -18.76
C ALA A 127 0.94 14.80 -18.55
N LYS A 128 1.15 15.57 -19.63
CA LYS A 128 1.62 16.97 -19.57
C LYS A 128 0.58 17.97 -19.06
N HIS A 129 -0.71 17.61 -19.12
CA HIS A 129 -1.81 18.51 -18.76
C HIS A 129 -2.42 18.21 -17.38
N LYS A 130 -1.77 17.37 -16.57
CA LYS A 130 -2.25 17.00 -15.24
C LYS A 130 -2.06 18.11 -14.22
N THR A 131 -2.94 18.13 -13.22
CA THR A 131 -2.77 18.98 -12.05
C THR A 131 -1.94 18.22 -11.01
N LEU A 132 -0.95 18.90 -10.43
CA LEU A 132 -0.08 18.29 -9.41
C LEU A 132 -0.85 17.94 -8.14
N PHE A 133 -0.47 16.85 -7.49
CA PHE A 133 -1.15 16.35 -6.29
C PHE A 133 -1.34 17.40 -5.20
N ASP A 134 -0.32 18.25 -4.97
CA ASP A 134 -0.35 19.29 -3.94
C ASP A 134 -1.32 20.45 -4.28
N ASN A 135 -1.67 20.62 -5.56
CA ASN A 135 -2.63 21.63 -6.03
C ASN A 135 -4.07 21.09 -6.08
N LEU A 136 -4.26 19.77 -5.94
CA LEU A 136 -5.57 19.15 -5.93
C LEU A 136 -6.32 19.48 -4.63
N LYS A 137 -7.60 19.80 -4.75
CA LYS A 137 -8.41 20.22 -3.61
C LYS A 137 -8.88 19.00 -2.81
N PRO A 138 -8.52 18.89 -1.52
CA PRO A 138 -8.93 17.77 -0.67
C PRO A 138 -10.40 17.90 -0.25
N LEU A 139 -11.12 16.78 -0.25
CA LEU A 139 -12.47 16.61 0.27
C LEU A 139 -12.52 15.49 1.33
N TYR A 140 -13.64 15.44 2.07
CA TYR A 140 -13.97 14.23 2.82
C TYR A 140 -14.30 13.08 1.84
N PRO A 141 -14.04 11.82 2.24
CA PRO A 141 -14.54 10.66 1.53
C PRO A 141 -16.07 10.71 1.40
N LYS A 142 -16.57 10.42 0.19
CA LYS A 142 -18.01 10.40 -0.13
C LYS A 142 -18.47 9.07 -0.71
N GLU A 143 -17.52 8.25 -1.15
CA GLU A 143 -17.78 6.93 -1.68
C GLU A 143 -17.15 5.91 -0.73
N ARG A 144 -17.96 4.94 -0.31
CA ARG A 144 -17.57 3.90 0.63
C ARG A 144 -16.87 2.76 -0.10
N ILE A 145 -15.71 2.36 0.41
CA ILE A 145 -15.06 1.11 0.03
C ILE A 145 -15.77 0.00 0.79
N LYS A 146 -16.75 -0.65 0.14
CA LYS A 146 -17.48 -1.79 0.71
C LYS A 146 -16.53 -2.95 1.00
N LEU A 147 -16.45 -3.38 2.27
CA LEU A 147 -15.59 -4.48 2.70
C LEU A 147 -16.32 -5.82 2.86
N GLU A 148 -17.63 -5.80 3.10
CA GLU A 148 -18.48 -6.99 3.11
C GLU A 148 -18.34 -7.74 1.78
N ARG A 149 -17.88 -8.99 1.86
CA ARG A 149 -17.70 -9.89 0.71
C ARG A 149 -18.96 -10.70 0.45
N SER A 150 -18.98 -11.38 -0.69
CA SER A 150 -20.03 -12.33 -1.05
C SER A 150 -20.16 -13.49 -0.07
N ASP A 151 -19.06 -13.91 0.59
CA ASP A 151 -19.06 -14.91 1.65
C ASP A 151 -19.58 -14.32 2.99
N PRO A 152 -20.76 -14.76 3.48
CA PRO A 152 -21.33 -14.28 4.73
C PRO A 152 -20.51 -14.61 5.99
N GLN A 153 -19.61 -15.61 5.90
CA GLN A 153 -18.74 -16.02 7.01
C GLN A 153 -17.64 -15.00 7.29
N ASN A 154 -17.41 -14.04 6.38
CA ASN A 154 -16.52 -12.92 6.63
C ASN A 154 -17.18 -11.87 7.55
N ILE A 155 -17.40 -12.28 8.79
CA ILE A 155 -18.03 -11.48 9.84
C ILE A 155 -17.17 -10.25 10.17
N ALA A 156 -15.83 -10.37 10.12
CA ALA A 156 -14.96 -9.25 10.48
C ALA A 156 -15.15 -8.05 9.55
N MET A 157 -15.17 -8.27 8.24
CA MET A 157 -15.36 -7.17 7.29
C MET A 157 -16.75 -6.59 7.35
N ARG A 158 -17.77 -7.42 7.62
CA ARG A 158 -19.14 -6.98 7.91
C ARG A 158 -19.21 -6.05 9.13
N ILE A 159 -18.48 -6.37 10.21
CA ILE A 159 -18.39 -5.52 11.41
C ILE A 159 -17.69 -4.20 11.09
N VAL A 160 -16.53 -4.25 10.43
CA VAL A 160 -15.78 -3.04 10.07
C VAL A 160 -16.65 -2.11 9.24
N ASP A 161 -17.39 -2.65 8.28
CA ASP A 161 -18.30 -1.92 7.40
C ASP A 161 -19.41 -1.14 8.15
N LEU A 162 -19.87 -1.64 9.29
CA LEU A 162 -20.90 -0.98 10.10
C LEU A 162 -20.31 -0.05 11.16
N ILE A 163 -19.20 -0.43 11.78
CA ILE A 163 -18.64 0.26 12.94
C ILE A 163 -17.65 1.34 12.52
N SER A 164 -16.79 1.07 11.56
CA SER A 164 -15.76 2.01 11.11
C SER A 164 -15.66 1.97 9.59
N PRO A 165 -16.69 2.46 8.87
CA PRO A 165 -16.71 2.42 7.41
C PRO A 165 -15.50 3.16 6.83
N ILE A 166 -14.91 2.59 5.77
CA ILE A 166 -13.75 3.15 5.07
C ILE A 166 -14.24 3.73 3.74
N GLY A 167 -13.82 4.95 3.43
CA GLY A 167 -14.13 5.59 2.14
C GLY A 167 -12.91 5.79 1.26
N LYS A 168 -13.16 6.06 -0.03
CA LYS A 168 -12.14 6.51 -0.99
C LYS A 168 -11.55 7.84 -0.52
N GLY A 169 -10.27 7.83 -0.16
CA GLY A 169 -9.55 8.96 0.43
C GLY A 169 -9.43 8.95 1.95
N GLN A 170 -9.76 7.84 2.63
CA GLN A 170 -9.73 7.74 4.09
C GLN A 170 -8.29 7.72 4.63
N ARG A 171 -8.08 8.33 5.80
CA ARG A 171 -6.89 8.19 6.66
C ARG A 171 -7.24 7.33 7.87
N GLY A 172 -7.15 6.02 7.70
CA GLY A 172 -7.49 5.03 8.72
C GLY A 172 -6.30 4.59 9.56
N LEU A 173 -6.51 4.44 10.87
CA LEU A 173 -5.57 3.78 11.77
C LEU A 173 -6.19 2.49 12.32
N ILE A 174 -5.50 1.38 12.15
CA ILE A 174 -5.79 0.14 12.88
C ILE A 174 -4.92 0.16 14.14
N VAL A 175 -5.51 0.54 15.26
CA VAL A 175 -4.81 0.68 16.53
C VAL A 175 -4.77 -0.70 17.19
N SER A 176 -3.60 -1.32 17.23
CA SER A 176 -3.47 -2.71 17.65
C SER A 176 -2.37 -2.90 18.68
N PRO A 177 -2.66 -3.58 19.80
CA PRO A 177 -1.60 -4.17 20.59
C PRO A 177 -0.95 -5.35 19.83
N PRO A 178 0.28 -5.76 20.21
CA PRO A 178 0.88 -6.97 19.66
C PRO A 178 -0.03 -8.19 19.85
N LYS A 179 -0.06 -9.08 18.85
CA LYS A 179 -0.82 -10.36 18.84
C LYS A 179 -2.36 -10.24 18.87
N ALA A 180 -2.93 -9.06 18.58
CA ALA A 180 -4.39 -8.90 18.51
C ALA A 180 -5.02 -9.30 17.15
N GLY A 181 -4.22 -9.82 16.20
CA GLY A 181 -4.70 -10.24 14.88
C GLY A 181 -4.62 -9.17 13.78
N LYS A 182 -3.73 -8.18 13.93
CA LYS A 182 -3.52 -7.10 12.92
C LYS A 182 -3.34 -7.62 11.49
N THR A 183 -2.49 -8.64 11.32
CA THR A 183 -2.10 -9.15 10.01
C THR A 183 -3.27 -9.81 9.30
N MET A 184 -4.02 -10.64 10.02
CA MET A 184 -5.24 -11.28 9.49
C MET A 184 -6.27 -10.22 9.08
N LEU A 185 -6.47 -9.20 9.90
CA LEU A 185 -7.41 -8.12 9.59
C LEU A 185 -7.00 -7.35 8.34
N LEU A 186 -5.70 -7.05 8.19
CA LEU A 186 -5.17 -6.35 7.02
C LEU A 186 -5.32 -7.19 5.74
N GLN A 187 -5.03 -8.49 5.79
CA GLN A 187 -5.27 -9.43 4.69
C GLN A 187 -6.76 -9.50 4.32
N MET A 188 -7.65 -9.49 5.30
CA MET A 188 -9.09 -9.49 5.05
C MET A 188 -9.55 -8.20 4.37
N ILE A 189 -9.04 -7.04 4.79
CA ILE A 189 -9.31 -5.74 4.13
C ILE A 189 -8.80 -5.78 2.70
N ALA A 190 -7.57 -6.21 2.47
CA ALA A 190 -6.96 -6.32 1.15
C ALA A 190 -7.81 -7.17 0.19
N ASN A 191 -8.16 -8.39 0.61
CA ASN A 191 -8.97 -9.31 -0.18
C ASN A 191 -10.41 -8.83 -0.40
N SER A 192 -10.96 -8.05 0.53
CA SER A 192 -12.25 -7.41 0.35
C SER A 192 -12.21 -6.28 -0.68
N ILE A 193 -11.13 -5.49 -0.69
CA ILE A 193 -10.94 -4.44 -1.70
C ILE A 193 -10.81 -5.06 -3.09
N THR A 194 -10.02 -6.11 -3.24
CA THR A 194 -9.76 -6.73 -4.55
C THR A 194 -10.99 -7.45 -5.11
N GLU A 195 -11.81 -8.06 -4.26
CA GLU A 195 -13.08 -8.66 -4.68
C GLU A 195 -14.12 -7.62 -5.09
N ASN A 196 -14.28 -6.55 -4.29
CA ASN A 196 -15.40 -5.61 -4.44
C ASN A 196 -15.08 -4.39 -5.31
N HIS A 197 -13.82 -4.00 -5.41
CA HIS A 197 -13.32 -2.78 -6.07
C HIS A 197 -12.04 -3.09 -6.88
N PRO A 198 -12.13 -3.93 -7.93
CA PRO A 198 -10.96 -4.32 -8.74
C PRO A 198 -10.35 -3.15 -9.53
N ASP A 199 -11.02 -2.00 -9.58
CA ASP A 199 -10.55 -0.73 -10.13
C ASP A 199 -9.58 0.03 -9.22
N ILE A 200 -9.52 -0.33 -7.93
CA ILE A 200 -8.60 0.30 -6.97
C ILE A 200 -7.20 -0.30 -7.10
N ASP A 201 -6.21 0.57 -7.29
CA ASP A 201 -4.80 0.22 -7.21
C ASP A 201 -4.43 -0.06 -5.74
N LEU A 202 -4.36 -1.36 -5.38
CA LEU A 202 -4.03 -1.80 -4.02
C LEU A 202 -2.53 -2.05 -3.85
N ILE A 203 -1.92 -1.32 -2.92
CA ILE A 203 -0.53 -1.47 -2.50
C ILE A 203 -0.48 -1.87 -1.03
N VAL A 204 0.18 -2.99 -0.72
CA VAL A 204 0.49 -3.39 0.66
C VAL A 204 1.95 -3.06 0.95
N LEU A 205 2.19 -2.13 1.87
CA LEU A 205 3.52 -1.69 2.26
C LEU A 205 3.89 -2.25 3.64
N LEU A 206 4.87 -3.14 3.66
CA LEU A 206 5.38 -3.80 4.88
C LEU A 206 6.74 -3.21 5.27
N ILE A 207 6.84 -2.63 6.46
CA ILE A 207 8.03 -1.93 6.96
C ILE A 207 8.51 -2.59 8.25
N ASP A 208 9.78 -3.02 8.26
CA ASP A 208 10.45 -3.62 9.43
C ASP A 208 9.66 -4.81 9.99
N GLU A 209 9.10 -5.62 9.10
CA GLU A 209 8.35 -6.83 9.42
C GLU A 209 9.16 -8.08 9.10
N ARG A 210 8.69 -9.24 9.59
CA ARG A 210 9.40 -10.50 9.47
C ARG A 210 9.30 -11.09 8.06
N PRO A 211 10.37 -11.70 7.51
CA PRO A 211 10.33 -12.30 6.17
C PRO A 211 9.20 -13.31 5.97
N GLU A 212 8.89 -14.14 6.97
CA GLU A 212 7.80 -15.10 6.90
C GLU A 212 6.41 -14.45 6.83
N GLU A 213 6.23 -13.28 7.46
CA GLU A 213 4.98 -12.51 7.40
C GLU A 213 4.84 -11.80 6.04
N VAL A 214 5.95 -11.37 5.44
CA VAL A 214 5.99 -10.84 4.07
C VAL A 214 5.55 -11.91 3.06
N THR A 215 6.17 -13.09 3.11
CA THR A 215 5.81 -14.20 2.21
C THR A 215 4.36 -14.64 2.38
N ASP A 216 3.83 -14.64 3.62
CA ASP A 216 2.42 -14.95 3.87
C ASP A 216 1.50 -13.92 3.21
N MET A 217 1.83 -12.62 3.29
CA MET A 217 1.08 -11.54 2.66
C MET A 217 1.11 -11.64 1.12
N GLU A 218 2.28 -11.85 0.53
CA GLU A 218 2.46 -12.03 -0.93
C GLU A 218 1.63 -13.19 -1.49
N ARG A 219 1.42 -14.25 -0.71
CA ARG A 219 0.64 -15.42 -1.13
C ARG A 219 -0.86 -15.29 -0.88
N SER A 220 -1.24 -14.41 0.04
CA SER A 220 -2.61 -14.34 0.57
C SER A 220 -3.41 -13.15 0.03
N VAL A 221 -2.74 -12.18 -0.60
CA VAL A 221 -3.34 -10.96 -1.11
C VAL A 221 -3.07 -10.82 -2.60
N ASP A 222 -4.14 -10.57 -3.36
CA ASP A 222 -4.05 -10.24 -4.78
C ASP A 222 -3.83 -8.74 -4.96
N GLY A 223 -2.59 -8.29 -4.85
CA GLY A 223 -2.25 -6.87 -4.95
C GLY A 223 -0.74 -6.67 -4.98
N GLU A 224 -0.32 -5.42 -5.11
CA GLU A 224 1.10 -5.10 -5.13
C GLU A 224 1.66 -5.09 -3.70
N VAL A 225 2.44 -6.11 -3.35
CA VAL A 225 3.09 -6.20 -2.03
C VAL A 225 4.52 -5.68 -2.12
N ILE A 226 4.81 -4.61 -1.40
CA ILE A 226 6.13 -3.98 -1.30
C ILE A 226 6.61 -4.08 0.13
N ALA A 227 7.80 -4.64 0.34
CA ALA A 227 8.32 -4.89 1.67
C ALA A 227 9.78 -4.46 1.87
N SER A 228 10.09 -4.04 3.10
CA SER A 228 11.45 -3.93 3.62
C SER A 228 11.48 -4.61 4.98
N THR A 229 12.09 -5.80 5.04
CA THR A 229 12.15 -6.62 6.27
C THR A 229 13.05 -6.00 7.33
N PHE A 230 12.97 -6.48 8.57
CA PHE A 230 13.80 -6.01 9.70
C PHE A 230 15.31 -6.20 9.51
N ASP A 231 15.75 -7.00 8.53
CA ASP A 231 17.17 -7.21 8.21
C ASP A 231 17.79 -5.97 7.51
N GLU A 232 16.95 -5.06 7.03
CA GLU A 232 17.35 -3.90 6.25
C GLU A 232 17.57 -2.65 7.13
N PRO A 233 18.44 -1.73 6.72
CA PRO A 233 18.70 -0.50 7.50
C PRO A 233 17.51 0.48 7.45
N ALA A 234 17.44 1.37 8.44
CA ALA A 234 16.37 2.36 8.55
C ALA A 234 16.23 3.28 7.32
N ASP A 235 17.36 3.68 6.70
CA ASP A 235 17.36 4.46 5.45
C ASP A 235 16.60 3.75 4.33
N ARG A 236 16.68 2.43 4.27
CA ARG A 236 15.98 1.61 3.26
C ARG A 236 14.48 1.60 3.50
N HIS A 237 14.04 1.45 4.74
CA HIS A 237 12.60 1.57 5.07
C HIS A 237 12.03 2.93 4.64
N VAL A 238 12.80 3.99 4.87
CA VAL A 238 12.44 5.35 4.46
C VAL A 238 12.36 5.48 2.94
N GLN A 239 13.37 5.00 2.21
CA GLN A 239 13.42 5.09 0.77
C GLN A 239 12.26 4.33 0.10
N VAL A 240 11.97 3.10 0.54
CA VAL A 240 10.86 2.30 -0.01
C VAL A 240 9.52 2.99 0.23
N ALA A 241 9.30 3.52 1.43
CA ALA A 241 8.08 4.27 1.74
C ALA A 241 7.96 5.55 0.90
N ASP A 242 9.06 6.28 0.70
CA ASP A 242 9.11 7.50 -0.13
C ASP A 242 8.79 7.17 -1.61
N MET A 243 9.28 6.05 -2.15
CA MET A 243 8.94 5.59 -3.50
C MET A 243 7.46 5.23 -3.64
N VAL A 244 6.93 4.44 -2.70
CA VAL A 244 5.52 4.00 -2.73
C VAL A 244 4.57 5.19 -2.65
N ILE A 245 4.84 6.16 -1.78
CA ILE A 245 3.95 7.33 -1.66
C ILE A 245 4.02 8.23 -2.89
N GLU A 246 5.19 8.40 -3.51
CA GLU A 246 5.29 9.18 -4.74
C GLU A 246 4.58 8.46 -5.90
N LYS A 247 4.71 7.13 -6.03
CA LYS A 247 3.93 6.35 -7.00
C LYS A 247 2.44 6.57 -6.83
N ALA A 248 1.94 6.42 -5.61
CA ALA A 248 0.53 6.58 -5.30
C ALA A 248 0.01 8.00 -5.64
N LYS A 249 0.79 9.04 -5.32
CA LYS A 249 0.44 10.42 -5.72
C LYS A 249 0.37 10.59 -7.23
N ARG A 250 1.33 10.03 -7.98
CA ARG A 250 1.31 10.10 -9.45
C ARG A 250 0.07 9.42 -10.02
N LEU A 251 -0.31 8.25 -9.53
CA LEU A 251 -1.53 7.57 -9.96
C LEU A 251 -2.79 8.43 -9.68
N VAL A 252 -2.89 9.04 -8.49
CA VAL A 252 -4.03 9.91 -8.14
C VAL A 252 -4.10 11.17 -9.02
N GLU A 253 -2.95 11.74 -9.42
CA GLU A 253 -2.91 12.85 -10.38
C GLU A 253 -3.52 12.48 -11.74
N HIS A 254 -3.56 11.19 -12.08
CA HIS A 254 -4.19 10.64 -13.28
C HIS A 254 -5.61 10.12 -13.05
N GLY A 255 -6.20 10.39 -11.88
CA GLY A 255 -7.60 10.03 -11.60
C GLY A 255 -7.80 8.63 -11.02
N HIS A 256 -6.73 7.91 -10.69
CA HIS A 256 -6.83 6.58 -10.08
C HIS A 256 -7.21 6.64 -8.61
N ASP A 257 -7.97 5.64 -8.15
CA ASP A 257 -8.21 5.38 -6.74
C ASP A 257 -7.14 4.41 -6.21
N VAL A 258 -6.32 4.87 -5.27
CA VAL A 258 -5.19 4.12 -4.72
C VAL A 258 -5.44 3.83 -3.24
N VAL A 259 -5.25 2.58 -2.82
CA VAL A 259 -5.24 2.20 -1.40
C VAL A 259 -3.84 1.72 -1.02
N ILE A 260 -3.27 2.31 0.03
CA ILE A 260 -2.07 1.81 0.69
C ILE A 260 -2.46 1.18 2.04
N LEU A 261 -2.17 -0.11 2.20
CA LEU A 261 -2.24 -0.82 3.46
C LEU A 261 -0.84 -0.85 4.07
N LEU A 262 -0.59 -0.05 5.11
CA LEU A 262 0.75 0.10 5.72
C LEU A 262 0.85 -0.68 7.04
N ASP A 263 1.79 -1.63 7.11
CA ASP A 263 2.17 -2.32 8.36
C ASP A 263 3.67 -2.11 8.65
N SER A 264 4.08 -1.15 9.48
CA SER A 264 3.24 -0.24 10.29
C SER A 264 3.75 1.21 10.26
N ILE A 265 2.85 2.15 10.57
CA ILE A 265 3.22 3.57 10.67
C ILE A 265 4.15 3.83 11.86
N THR A 266 4.01 3.05 12.93
CA THR A 266 4.88 3.13 14.12
C THR A 266 6.32 2.78 13.75
N ARG A 267 6.53 1.70 12.99
CA ARG A 267 7.87 1.29 12.54
C ARG A 267 8.47 2.27 11.53
N LEU A 268 7.67 2.79 10.60
CA LEU A 268 8.11 3.85 9.69
C LEU A 268 8.56 5.11 10.45
N ALA A 269 7.80 5.52 11.48
CA ALA A 269 8.18 6.68 12.31
C ALA A 269 9.46 6.43 13.12
N ARG A 270 9.68 5.20 13.63
CA ARG A 270 10.93 4.81 14.28
C ARG A 270 12.11 4.88 13.31
N ALA A 271 11.96 4.35 12.09
CA ALA A 271 13.00 4.42 11.06
C ALA A 271 13.36 5.88 10.74
N GLN A 272 12.37 6.75 10.54
CA GLN A 272 12.58 8.18 10.30
C GLN A 272 13.28 8.89 11.48
N ASN A 273 13.00 8.48 12.72
CA ASN A 273 13.68 9.02 13.90
C ASN A 273 15.17 8.65 13.96
N VAL A 274 15.55 7.50 13.40
CA VAL A 274 16.96 7.08 13.29
C VAL A 274 17.69 7.83 12.18
N VAL A 275 17.02 8.06 11.05
CA VAL A 275 17.60 8.65 9.84
C VAL A 275 17.72 10.18 9.92
N VAL A 276 16.81 10.85 10.64
CA VAL A 276 16.82 12.31 10.69
C VAL A 276 18.06 12.84 11.41
N PRO A 277 18.75 13.87 10.87
CA PRO A 277 19.81 14.55 11.61
C PRO A 277 19.28 15.14 12.91
N HIS A 278 20.03 14.99 14.00
CA HIS A 278 19.62 15.48 15.32
C HIS A 278 19.37 16.99 15.31
N SER A 279 18.17 17.39 15.76
CA SER A 279 17.76 18.80 15.85
C SER A 279 18.25 19.49 17.13
N GLY A 280 18.80 18.72 18.08
CA GLY A 280 19.12 19.18 19.43
C GLY A 280 17.89 19.32 20.34
N LYS A 281 16.69 19.00 19.86
CA LYS A 281 15.43 19.01 20.63
C LYS A 281 14.79 17.63 20.61
N ILE A 282 14.88 16.93 21.75
CA ILE A 282 14.30 15.60 21.93
C ILE A 282 13.00 15.73 22.73
N LEU A 283 11.92 15.23 22.16
CA LEU A 283 10.60 15.14 22.79
C LEU A 283 10.55 13.96 23.77
N SER A 284 9.44 13.88 24.51
CA SER A 284 9.14 12.72 25.36
C SER A 284 9.27 11.41 24.55
N GLY A 285 9.81 10.36 25.18
CA GLY A 285 9.99 9.06 24.54
C GLY A 285 11.18 8.95 23.58
N GLY A 286 12.06 9.95 23.52
CA GLY A 286 13.29 9.87 22.70
C GLY A 286 13.08 10.18 21.21
N VAL A 287 11.97 10.83 20.88
CA VAL A 287 11.62 11.23 19.51
C VAL A 287 12.22 12.60 19.21
N ASP A 288 12.98 12.74 18.14
CA ASP A 288 13.47 14.04 17.68
C ASP A 288 12.29 14.92 17.21
N ALA A 289 12.34 16.22 17.50
CA ALA A 289 11.28 17.16 17.13
C ALA A 289 10.98 17.20 15.61
N HIS A 290 11.93 16.81 14.76
CA HIS A 290 11.74 16.75 13.30
C HIS A 290 11.42 15.34 12.77
N ALA A 291 11.57 14.30 13.59
CA ALA A 291 11.40 12.90 13.16
C ALA A 291 9.98 12.60 12.64
N LEU A 292 8.95 13.19 13.25
CA LEU A 292 7.56 12.91 12.90
C LEU A 292 7.05 13.70 11.70
N HIS A 293 7.80 14.68 11.20
CA HIS A 293 7.34 15.52 10.10
C HIS A 293 7.09 14.73 8.81
N LYS A 294 8.06 13.90 8.39
CA LYS A 294 7.93 13.06 7.18
C LYS A 294 6.82 12.01 7.31
N PRO A 295 6.78 11.18 8.38
CA PRO A 295 5.66 10.26 8.60
C PRO A 295 4.28 10.93 8.64
N LYS A 296 4.15 12.11 9.26
CA LYS A 296 2.88 12.86 9.26
C LYS A 296 2.49 13.32 7.86
N ARG A 297 3.45 13.74 7.04
CA ARG A 297 3.20 14.06 5.62
C ARG A 297 2.82 12.83 4.80
N PHE A 298 3.45 11.67 5.05
CA PHE A 298 3.09 10.40 4.42
C PHE A 298 1.62 10.06 4.72
N PHE A 299 1.24 9.99 6.00
CA PHE A 299 -0.12 9.63 6.38
C PHE A 299 -1.15 10.71 6.03
N GLY A 300 -0.77 11.97 6.15
CA GLY A 300 -1.58 13.13 5.74
C GLY A 300 -1.71 13.32 4.22
N ALA A 301 -0.97 12.54 3.41
CA ALA A 301 -1.15 12.53 1.97
C ALA A 301 -2.53 11.97 1.62
N ALA A 302 -3.04 10.96 2.35
CA ALA A 302 -4.33 10.36 2.06
C ALA A 302 -5.49 11.36 2.19
N ARG A 303 -6.27 11.44 1.12
CA ARG A 303 -7.35 12.40 0.90
C ARG A 303 -8.18 11.98 -0.30
N ASN A 304 -9.46 12.34 -0.29
CA ASN A 304 -10.31 12.33 -1.48
C ASN A 304 -10.07 13.62 -2.28
N ILE A 305 -10.10 13.57 -3.60
CA ILE A 305 -9.85 14.73 -4.47
C ILE A 305 -11.13 15.15 -5.20
N GLU A 306 -11.38 16.47 -5.27
CA GLU A 306 -12.41 17.04 -6.14
C GLU A 306 -12.01 16.84 -7.61
N GLU A 307 -12.87 16.16 -8.40
CA GLU A 307 -12.67 15.92 -9.84
C GLU A 307 -11.41 15.09 -10.20
N GLY A 308 -10.91 14.31 -9.24
CA GLY A 308 -9.79 13.37 -9.44
C GLY A 308 -10.06 12.03 -8.78
N GLY A 309 -8.99 11.23 -8.63
CA GLY A 309 -9.03 9.97 -7.90
C GLY A 309 -8.95 10.18 -6.38
N SER A 310 -8.54 9.15 -5.66
CA SER A 310 -8.39 9.25 -4.20
C SER A 310 -7.16 8.49 -3.71
N LEU A 311 -6.55 9.00 -2.64
CA LEU A 311 -5.50 8.28 -1.91
C LEU A 311 -6.04 7.86 -0.55
N THR A 312 -6.25 6.57 -0.38
CA THR A 312 -6.63 5.97 0.90
C THR A 312 -5.39 5.37 1.55
N ILE A 313 -5.14 5.68 2.83
CA ILE A 313 -4.11 5.02 3.61
C ILE A 313 -4.76 4.43 4.86
N VAL A 314 -4.63 3.11 5.01
CA VAL A 314 -5.00 2.39 6.24
C VAL A 314 -3.72 1.84 6.83
N ALA A 315 -3.29 2.39 7.95
CA ALA A 315 -2.03 2.01 8.58
C ALA A 315 -2.26 1.35 9.94
N THR A 316 -1.48 0.33 10.27
CA THR A 316 -1.45 -0.22 11.62
C THR A 316 -0.61 0.69 12.52
N ALA A 317 -1.08 0.92 13.74
CA ALA A 317 -0.36 1.65 14.79
C ALA A 317 -0.28 0.77 16.04
N LEU A 318 0.95 0.58 16.53
CA LEU A 318 1.20 -0.26 17.70
C LEU A 318 0.94 0.51 18.99
N ILE A 319 0.15 -0.07 19.89
CA ILE A 319 -0.08 0.40 21.26
C ILE A 319 0.27 -0.69 22.27
N ASP A 320 0.33 -0.33 23.56
CA ASP A 320 0.59 -1.25 24.66
C ASP A 320 1.87 -2.11 24.47
N THR A 321 2.89 -1.52 23.83
CA THR A 321 4.19 -2.15 23.58
C THR A 321 5.14 -2.04 24.78
N GLY A 322 4.80 -1.18 25.76
CA GLY A 322 5.67 -0.78 26.86
C GLY A 322 6.70 0.28 26.49
N SER A 323 6.69 0.78 25.25
CA SER A 323 7.58 1.86 24.79
C SER A 323 6.87 3.21 24.81
N ARG A 324 7.40 4.14 25.62
CA ARG A 324 6.93 5.53 25.63
C ARG A 324 7.10 6.25 24.29
N MET A 325 8.05 5.80 23.46
CA MET A 325 8.23 6.30 22.10
C MET A 325 6.98 6.01 21.25
N ASP A 326 6.46 4.77 21.34
CA ASP A 326 5.30 4.35 20.54
C ASP A 326 4.03 5.06 20.97
N GLU A 327 3.86 5.30 22.28
CA GLU A 327 2.75 6.09 22.81
C GLU A 327 2.75 7.51 22.22
N VAL A 328 3.91 8.17 22.19
CA VAL A 328 4.05 9.52 21.62
C VAL A 328 3.79 9.51 20.11
N ILE A 329 4.31 8.51 19.40
CA ILE A 329 4.05 8.33 17.96
C ILE A 329 2.55 8.16 17.70
N PHE A 330 1.89 7.30 18.48
CA PHE A 330 0.46 7.01 18.32
C PHE A 330 -0.40 8.27 18.51
N GLU A 331 -0.17 9.04 19.57
CA GLU A 331 -0.94 10.26 19.85
C GLU A 331 -0.81 11.30 18.72
N GLU A 332 0.37 11.43 18.11
CA GLU A 332 0.60 12.33 16.98
C GLU A 332 -0.17 11.92 15.71
N PHE A 333 -0.30 10.61 15.46
CA PHE A 333 -1.07 10.13 14.31
C PHE A 333 -2.56 10.07 14.55
N LYS A 334 -3.00 9.83 15.79
CA LYS A 334 -4.41 9.88 16.18
C LYS A 334 -5.05 11.22 15.82
N GLY A 335 -4.33 12.33 16.06
CA GLY A 335 -4.78 13.66 15.65
C GLY A 335 -4.85 13.89 14.13
N THR A 336 -4.09 13.12 13.34
CA THR A 336 -3.97 13.25 11.88
C THR A 336 -5.00 12.41 11.13
N GLY A 337 -5.37 11.25 11.69
CA GLY A 337 -6.34 10.32 11.13
C GLY A 337 -7.79 10.81 11.20
N ASN A 338 -8.65 10.19 10.41
CA ASN A 338 -10.10 10.43 10.42
C ASN A 338 -10.93 9.13 10.51
N ALA A 339 -10.30 7.96 10.59
CA ALA A 339 -10.92 6.72 11.03
C ALA A 339 -9.98 5.97 11.98
N GLU A 340 -10.55 5.33 12.99
CA GLU A 340 -9.84 4.53 13.99
C GLU A 340 -10.57 3.19 14.15
N LEU A 341 -9.85 2.09 13.91
CA LEU A 341 -10.31 0.73 14.18
C LEU A 341 -9.43 0.16 15.29
N VAL A 342 -9.97 0.03 16.48
CA VAL A 342 -9.21 -0.33 17.68
C VAL A 342 -9.34 -1.81 17.94
N LEU A 343 -8.21 -2.49 18.11
CA LEU A 343 -8.17 -3.88 18.54
C LEU A 343 -7.88 -3.98 20.03
N ASP A 344 -8.58 -4.89 20.72
CA ASP A 344 -8.50 -5.08 22.16
C ASP A 344 -7.79 -6.39 22.51
N ARG A 345 -6.74 -6.28 23.34
CA ARG A 345 -6.00 -7.42 23.88
C ARG A 345 -6.88 -8.35 24.71
N GLN A 346 -7.87 -7.82 25.43
CA GLN A 346 -8.77 -8.64 26.26
C GLN A 346 -9.61 -9.61 25.42
N LEU A 347 -10.00 -9.19 24.22
CA LEU A 347 -10.70 -10.05 23.26
C LEU A 347 -9.77 -11.12 22.70
N SER A 348 -8.56 -10.73 22.26
CA SER A 348 -7.60 -11.68 21.70
C SER A 348 -7.12 -12.73 22.70
N ASP A 349 -6.90 -12.34 23.97
CA ASP A 349 -6.47 -13.25 25.05
C ASP A 349 -7.55 -14.31 25.34
N ARG A 350 -8.82 -13.96 25.14
CA ARG A 350 -9.98 -14.87 25.23
C ARG A 350 -10.27 -15.61 23.92
N ARG A 351 -9.47 -15.41 22.88
CA ARG A 351 -9.66 -15.97 21.53
C ARG A 351 -10.97 -15.56 20.86
N ILE A 352 -11.47 -14.37 21.17
CA ILE A 352 -12.63 -13.76 20.52
C ILE A 352 -12.13 -12.96 19.32
N PHE A 353 -12.50 -13.39 18.11
CA PHE A 353 -12.12 -12.73 16.85
C PHE A 353 -13.35 -12.40 15.99
N PRO A 354 -13.36 -11.24 15.29
CA PRO A 354 -12.32 -10.21 15.31
C PRO A 354 -12.23 -9.49 16.65
N ALA A 355 -11.01 -9.16 17.08
CA ALA A 355 -10.74 -8.56 18.39
C ALA A 355 -10.99 -7.03 18.36
N ILE A 356 -12.10 -6.57 17.77
CA ILE A 356 -12.41 -5.15 17.58
C ILE A 356 -13.15 -4.59 18.80
N ASP A 357 -12.64 -3.49 19.35
CA ASP A 357 -13.38 -2.68 20.30
C ASP A 357 -14.37 -1.77 19.55
N ILE A 358 -15.65 -2.13 19.63
CA ILE A 358 -16.73 -1.45 18.92
C ILE A 358 -16.91 -0.01 19.40
N ASN A 359 -16.74 0.23 20.70
CA ASN A 359 -17.01 1.53 21.32
C ASN A 359 -15.89 2.54 21.04
N ARG A 360 -14.65 2.05 20.96
CA ARG A 360 -13.48 2.89 20.65
C ARG A 360 -13.24 3.08 19.15
N SER A 361 -13.83 2.22 18.30
CA SER A 361 -13.69 2.32 16.85
C SER A 361 -14.70 3.30 16.25
N SER A 362 -14.28 4.16 15.32
CA SER A 362 -15.16 5.15 14.69
C SER A 362 -14.57 5.74 13.40
N THR A 363 -15.45 6.25 12.53
CA THR A 363 -15.08 7.06 11.36
C THR A 363 -15.68 8.46 11.50
N ARG A 364 -14.86 9.50 11.35
CA ARG A 364 -15.35 10.88 11.29
C ARG A 364 -16.13 11.09 9.99
N LYS A 365 -17.25 11.82 10.07
CA LYS A 365 -18.11 12.11 8.91
C LYS A 365 -18.71 10.86 8.26
N GLU A 366 -19.00 9.82 9.04
CA GLU A 366 -19.62 8.58 8.55
C GLU A 366 -20.99 8.80 7.90
N GLU A 367 -21.68 9.92 8.17
CA GLU A 367 -22.92 10.29 7.49
C GLU A 367 -22.76 10.54 5.98
N LEU A 368 -21.52 10.67 5.50
CA LEU A 368 -21.21 10.77 4.07
C LEU A 368 -20.97 9.41 3.41
N LEU A 369 -20.79 8.35 4.20
CA LEU A 369 -20.46 7.00 3.74
C LEU A 369 -21.60 6.01 3.95
N LEU A 370 -22.48 6.27 4.92
CA LEU A 370 -23.64 5.46 5.25
C LEU A 370 -24.92 6.16 4.79
N THR A 371 -25.90 5.36 4.34
CA THR A 371 -27.24 5.88 4.10
C THR A 371 -27.89 6.32 5.41
N LYS A 372 -28.93 7.17 5.34
CA LYS A 372 -29.65 7.64 6.54
C LYS A 372 -30.26 6.49 7.36
N ASP A 373 -30.75 5.44 6.70
CA ASP A 373 -31.33 4.27 7.39
C ASP A 373 -30.23 3.45 8.09
N GLU A 374 -29.13 3.16 7.39
CA GLU A 374 -27.97 2.48 7.98
C GLU A 374 -27.45 3.24 9.19
N LEU A 375 -27.24 4.55 9.07
CA LEU A 375 -26.70 5.39 10.13
C LEU A 375 -27.58 5.35 11.39
N ASN A 376 -28.90 5.47 11.24
CA ASN A 376 -29.84 5.40 12.36
C ASN A 376 -29.79 4.03 13.05
N ARG A 377 -29.74 2.94 12.28
CA ARG A 377 -29.69 1.58 12.83
C ARG A 377 -28.35 1.27 13.50
N VAL A 378 -27.24 1.67 12.90
CA VAL A 378 -25.89 1.57 13.48
C VAL A 378 -25.81 2.37 14.77
N TRP A 379 -26.43 3.54 14.84
CA TRP A 379 -26.47 4.33 16.08
C TRP A 379 -27.24 3.62 17.20
N LEU A 380 -28.40 3.03 16.90
CA LEU A 380 -29.15 2.21 17.87
C LEU A 380 -28.34 0.99 18.32
N LEU A 381 -27.67 0.31 17.37
CA LEU A 381 -26.78 -0.79 17.66
C LEU A 381 -25.67 -0.36 18.64
N ARG A 382 -24.98 0.74 18.35
CA ARG A 382 -23.92 1.28 19.20
C ARG A 382 -24.42 1.61 20.60
N LYS A 383 -25.59 2.23 20.73
CA LYS A 383 -26.20 2.51 22.03
C LYS A 383 -26.43 1.25 22.85
N PHE A 384 -26.99 0.22 22.23
CA PHE A 384 -27.22 -1.06 22.88
C PHE A 384 -25.91 -1.74 23.30
N LEU A 385 -24.91 -1.75 22.41
CA LEU A 385 -23.62 -2.40 22.68
C LEU A 385 -22.77 -1.65 23.73
N ASN A 386 -23.00 -0.35 23.93
CA ASN A 386 -22.27 0.44 24.92
C ASN A 386 -22.57 0.04 26.37
N ASP A 387 -23.72 -0.61 26.63
CA ASP A 387 -24.08 -1.12 27.96
C ASP A 387 -23.43 -2.48 28.26
N LEU A 388 -22.77 -3.10 27.28
CA LEU A 388 -22.12 -4.41 27.39
C LEU A 388 -20.61 -4.26 27.57
N THR A 389 -19.97 -5.28 28.16
CA THR A 389 -18.51 -5.37 28.11
C THR A 389 -18.04 -5.66 26.68
N PRO A 390 -16.78 -5.33 26.30
CA PRO A 390 -16.28 -5.60 24.93
C PRO A 390 -16.46 -7.05 24.48
N ALA A 391 -16.23 -8.02 25.38
CA ALA A 391 -16.39 -9.44 25.09
C ALA A 391 -17.86 -9.81 24.80
N GLU A 392 -18.78 -9.35 25.64
CA GLU A 392 -20.22 -9.60 25.47
C GLU A 392 -20.76 -8.93 24.20
N ALA A 393 -20.35 -7.70 23.93
CA ALA A 393 -20.72 -6.96 22.73
C ALA A 393 -20.28 -7.72 21.48
N MET A 394 -19.04 -8.22 21.48
CA MET A 394 -18.47 -8.89 20.31
C MET A 394 -19.05 -10.30 20.09
N GLU A 395 -19.30 -11.05 21.17
CA GLU A 395 -20.01 -12.34 21.08
C GLU A 395 -21.46 -12.17 20.62
N PHE A 396 -22.17 -11.16 21.14
CA PHE A 396 -23.54 -10.84 20.74
C PHE A 396 -23.60 -10.49 19.24
N LEU A 397 -22.76 -9.55 18.81
CA LEU A 397 -22.74 -9.10 17.42
C LEU A 397 -22.33 -10.23 16.47
N GLY A 398 -21.30 -11.00 16.83
CA GLY A 398 -20.84 -12.16 16.06
C GLY A 398 -21.93 -13.23 15.92
N LYS A 399 -22.68 -13.51 17.00
CA LYS A 399 -23.83 -14.44 16.95
C LYS A 399 -24.92 -13.93 16.02
N LYS A 400 -25.34 -12.67 16.17
CA LYS A 400 -26.43 -12.10 15.36
C LYS A 400 -26.07 -11.96 13.88
N MET A 401 -24.82 -11.65 13.57
CA MET A 401 -24.36 -11.59 12.18
C MET A 401 -24.30 -12.97 11.52
N ARG A 402 -24.04 -14.05 12.27
CA ARG A 402 -24.10 -15.42 11.74
C ARG A 402 -25.51 -15.86 11.37
N ASP A 403 -26.52 -15.28 12.02
CA ASP A 403 -27.93 -15.58 11.71
C ASP A 403 -28.39 -14.95 10.38
N THR A 404 -27.58 -14.06 9.78
CA THR A 404 -27.93 -13.35 8.54
C THR A 404 -26.82 -13.43 7.49
N LYS A 405 -27.19 -13.28 6.21
CA LYS A 405 -26.25 -13.41 5.10
C LYS A 405 -25.55 -12.11 4.72
N SER A 406 -26.16 -10.97 5.04
CA SER A 406 -25.63 -9.65 4.73
C SER A 406 -25.87 -8.64 5.85
N ASN A 407 -25.16 -7.53 5.79
CA ASN A 407 -25.37 -6.36 6.64
C ASN A 407 -26.74 -5.74 6.39
N ALA A 408 -27.24 -5.75 5.16
CA ALA A 408 -28.59 -5.30 4.85
C ALA A 408 -29.64 -6.14 5.60
N ASP A 409 -29.53 -7.47 5.54
CA ASP A 409 -30.44 -8.39 6.26
C ASP A 409 -30.32 -8.24 7.78
N PHE A 410 -29.09 -8.11 8.28
CA PHE A 410 -28.82 -7.87 9.70
C PHE A 410 -29.51 -6.58 10.18
N LEU A 411 -29.28 -5.46 9.51
CA LEU A 411 -29.87 -4.17 9.86
C LEU A 411 -31.40 -4.21 9.73
N ALA A 412 -31.95 -4.87 8.71
CA ALA A 412 -33.39 -5.04 8.55
C ALA A 412 -34.02 -5.89 9.66
N SER A 413 -33.31 -6.90 10.17
CA SER A 413 -33.77 -7.75 11.27
C SER A 413 -33.81 -7.02 12.62
N MET A 414 -33.08 -5.90 12.76
CA MET A 414 -33.17 -5.04 13.93
C MET A 414 -34.55 -4.37 13.93
N SER A 415 -35.42 -4.83 14.82
CA SER A 415 -36.70 -4.17 15.08
C SER A 415 -36.40 -2.81 15.72
N VAL A 416 -36.88 -1.74 15.09
CA VAL A 416 -36.72 -0.36 15.58
C VAL A 416 -37.69 -0.10 16.71
#